data_AF-A0A7C4Q5Y5-F1
#
_entry.id   AF-A0A7C4Q5Y5-F1
#
_cell.length_a   1.000
_cell.length_b   1.000
_cell.length_c   1.000
_cell.angle_alpha   90.00
_cell.angle_beta   90.00
_cell.angle_gamma   90.00
#
_symmetry.space_group_name_H-M   'P 1'
#
loop_
_entity.id
_entity.type
_entity.pdbx_description
1 polymer ?
#
loop_
_entity_poly.entity_id
_entity_poly.type
_entity_poly.pdbx_seq_one_letter_code
_entity_poly.pdbx_strand_id
1 'polypeptide(L)'
;MIYFLYGPDSFRSRQKLNEIIEGYKKVHKSGLNLIYIDAREVDFKNFYSNFKITSMFAEKKLIILKNVFLAKSVKFQEEFLANLKTIKELKDIVIIYEDDAVDQRTKFFKELKKKVKCQEFEVLQPAMVAKWIFAEFGNKGIKINADANALLLSFAGNNLWRLSNEINKLANYKKNGIITKEDIELLVKPNIESDIFKTIDALASKNKKEALALLHKHLDNGDNILYLFSMIAYQFRNLLTIKELMEKRKSLSGSGLHPFVVKKTSYLCGSFNLDQLKDIYQKIFEIDSDIKTGKIDAELALDLFVSQI
;
A
#
# COMPACT_ATOMS: atom_id res chain seq x y z
N MET A 1 1.19 27.37 -15.41
CA MET A 1 1.52 25.95 -15.75
C MET A 1 0.68 24.99 -14.93
N ILE A 2 0.25 23.85 -15.50
CA ILE A 2 -0.60 22.87 -14.80
C ILE A 2 0.02 21.47 -14.90
N TYR A 3 0.17 20.82 -13.74
CA TYR A 3 0.58 19.43 -13.60
C TYR A 3 -0.58 18.62 -13.01
N PHE A 4 -0.72 17.37 -13.46
CA PHE A 4 -1.68 16.42 -12.92
C PHE A 4 -0.94 15.16 -12.47
N LEU A 5 -0.90 14.95 -11.17
CA LEU A 5 -0.27 13.79 -10.54
C LEU A 5 -1.41 12.91 -9.99
N TYR A 6 -1.50 11.66 -10.44
CA TYR A 6 -2.56 10.75 -10.03
C TYR A 6 -2.10 9.30 -10.00
N GLY A 7 -2.81 8.46 -9.25
CA GLY A 7 -2.65 7.01 -9.31
C GLY A 7 -2.62 6.34 -7.93
N PRO A 8 -2.81 5.03 -7.90
CA PRO A 8 -2.95 4.24 -6.67
C PRO A 8 -1.66 4.11 -5.82
N ASP A 9 -0.49 4.43 -6.38
CA ASP A 9 0.76 4.49 -5.61
C ASP A 9 0.90 5.84 -4.90
N SER A 10 0.20 5.95 -3.77
CA SER A 10 0.16 7.17 -2.94
C SER A 10 1.53 7.57 -2.40
N PHE A 11 2.45 6.63 -2.18
CA PHE A 11 3.78 6.93 -1.69
C PHE A 11 4.59 7.67 -2.76
N ARG A 12 4.72 7.11 -3.96
CA ARG A 12 5.54 7.71 -5.03
C ARG A 12 4.91 9.00 -5.57
N SER A 13 3.59 9.08 -5.63
CA SER A 13 2.90 10.32 -6.00
C SER A 13 3.16 11.43 -4.97
N ARG A 14 3.11 11.10 -3.66
CA ARG A 14 3.41 12.04 -2.58
C ARG A 14 4.87 12.45 -2.56
N GLN A 15 5.79 11.51 -2.81
CA GLN A 15 7.22 11.79 -2.94
C GLN A 15 7.47 12.78 -4.07
N LYS A 16 6.84 12.59 -5.25
CA LYS A 16 6.97 13.54 -6.36
C LYS A 16 6.38 14.91 -6.04
N LEU A 17 5.21 14.96 -5.41
CA LEU A 17 4.60 16.20 -4.97
C LEU A 17 5.54 16.98 -4.03
N ASN A 18 6.13 16.28 -3.05
CA ASN A 18 7.09 16.87 -2.12
C ASN A 18 8.36 17.37 -2.82
N GLU A 19 8.88 16.62 -3.81
CA GLU A 19 10.02 17.06 -4.62
C GLU A 19 9.73 18.41 -5.32
N ILE A 20 8.53 18.58 -5.88
CA ILE A 20 8.12 19.84 -6.53
C ILE A 20 7.99 20.96 -5.51
N ILE A 21 7.41 20.69 -4.33
CA ILE A 21 7.28 21.66 -3.24
C ILE A 21 8.65 22.12 -2.75
N GLU A 22 9.58 21.19 -2.53
CA GLU A 22 10.93 21.52 -2.06
C GLU A 22 11.75 22.25 -3.13
N GLY A 23 11.61 21.86 -4.40
CA GLY A 23 12.17 22.61 -5.53
C GLY A 23 11.66 24.05 -5.58
N TYR A 24 10.36 24.24 -5.37
CA TYR A 24 9.75 25.57 -5.27
C TYR A 24 10.30 26.37 -4.09
N LYS A 25 10.36 25.79 -2.88
CA LYS A 25 10.88 26.47 -1.68
C LYS A 25 12.36 26.87 -1.79
N LYS A 26 13.18 26.10 -2.53
CA LYS A 26 14.58 26.46 -2.77
C LYS A 26 14.73 27.76 -3.57
N VAL A 27 13.82 28.00 -4.52
CA VAL A 27 13.78 29.21 -5.35
C VAL A 27 13.05 30.35 -4.63
N HIS A 28 11.93 30.03 -3.97
CA HIS A 28 11.04 30.96 -3.28
C HIS A 28 11.08 30.72 -1.77
N LYS A 29 12.14 31.22 -1.11
CA LYS A 29 12.45 30.94 0.30
C LYS A 29 11.38 31.40 1.29
N SER A 30 10.54 32.36 0.91
CA SER A 30 9.47 32.87 1.76
C SER A 30 8.42 31.80 2.06
N GLY A 31 8.17 30.87 1.11
CA GLY A 31 7.09 29.89 1.18
C GLY A 31 5.67 30.51 1.23
N LEU A 32 5.56 31.83 1.25
CA LEU A 32 4.31 32.57 1.48
C LEU A 32 3.27 32.39 0.36
N ASN A 33 3.73 31.91 -0.80
CA ASN A 33 2.92 31.72 -2.00
C ASN A 33 2.61 30.25 -2.30
N LEU A 34 2.77 29.36 -1.30
CA LEU A 34 2.35 27.96 -1.34
C LEU A 34 0.92 27.82 -0.78
N ILE A 35 -0.01 27.34 -1.60
CA ILE A 35 -1.43 27.26 -1.25
C ILE A 35 -1.92 25.81 -1.39
N TYR A 36 -2.59 25.29 -0.37
CA TYR A 36 -3.24 23.98 -0.39
C TYR A 36 -4.76 24.15 -0.44
N ILE A 37 -5.41 23.47 -1.38
CA ILE A 37 -6.85 23.54 -1.58
C ILE A 37 -7.39 22.13 -1.75
N ASP A 38 -8.43 21.77 -0.99
CA ASP A 38 -9.16 20.52 -1.14
C ASP A 38 -10.50 20.78 -1.83
N ALA A 39 -10.68 20.24 -3.03
CA ALA A 39 -11.89 20.45 -3.83
C ALA A 39 -13.15 19.77 -3.25
N ARG A 40 -13.00 18.95 -2.20
CA ARG A 40 -14.14 18.43 -1.41
C ARG A 40 -14.77 19.51 -0.52
N GLU A 41 -13.98 20.51 -0.14
CA GLU A 41 -14.35 21.52 0.84
C GLU A 41 -14.69 22.87 0.21
N VAL A 42 -14.16 23.15 -0.98
CA VAL A 42 -14.34 24.44 -1.67
C VAL A 42 -15.04 24.30 -3.03
N ASP A 43 -15.68 25.37 -3.48
CA ASP A 43 -16.19 25.49 -4.84
C ASP A 43 -15.13 26.07 -5.81
N PHE A 44 -15.45 26.05 -7.10
CA PHE A 44 -14.53 26.56 -8.12
C PHE A 44 -14.31 28.07 -8.02
N LYS A 45 -15.32 28.83 -7.60
CA LYS A 45 -15.20 30.30 -7.45
C LYS A 45 -14.18 30.66 -6.38
N ASN A 46 -14.21 29.99 -5.24
CA ASN A 46 -13.24 30.15 -4.16
C ASN A 46 -11.85 29.66 -4.59
N PHE A 47 -11.75 28.57 -5.33
CA PHE A 47 -10.48 28.17 -5.95
C PHE A 47 -9.94 29.27 -6.88
N TYR A 48 -10.76 29.75 -7.81
CA TYR A 48 -10.36 30.68 -8.86
C TYR A 48 -10.00 32.09 -8.33
N SER A 49 -10.56 32.51 -7.20
CA SER A 49 -10.23 33.79 -6.56
C SER A 49 -8.76 33.86 -6.11
N ASN A 50 -8.12 32.71 -5.83
CA ASN A 50 -6.70 32.65 -5.46
C ASN A 50 -5.77 33.20 -6.55
N PHE A 51 -6.17 33.13 -7.82
CA PHE A 51 -5.39 33.69 -8.94
C PHE A 51 -5.51 35.22 -9.03
N LYS A 52 -6.60 35.82 -8.50
CA LYS A 52 -6.81 37.27 -8.52
C LYS A 52 -5.96 38.00 -7.48
N ILE A 53 -5.65 37.30 -6.39
CA ILE A 53 -4.79 37.84 -5.33
C ILE A 53 -3.37 37.91 -5.89
N THR A 54 -2.85 39.11 -6.17
CA THR A 54 -1.49 39.25 -6.70
C THR A 54 -0.49 39.13 -5.55
N SER A 55 0.60 38.38 -5.77
CA SER A 55 1.70 38.33 -4.80
C SER A 55 2.39 39.69 -4.71
N MET A 56 2.53 40.24 -3.51
CA MET A 56 3.24 41.51 -3.29
C MET A 56 4.74 41.42 -3.61
N PHE A 57 5.30 40.22 -3.66
CA PHE A 57 6.73 39.97 -3.88
C PHE A 57 7.05 39.52 -5.32
N ALA A 58 6.08 39.60 -6.24
CA ALA A 58 6.20 39.13 -7.63
C ALA A 58 6.59 37.64 -7.79
N GLU A 59 6.51 36.84 -6.72
CA GLU A 59 6.76 35.40 -6.76
C GLU A 59 5.55 34.67 -7.37
N LYS A 60 5.83 33.63 -8.17
CA LYS A 60 4.80 32.74 -8.71
C LYS A 60 4.17 31.95 -7.57
N LYS A 61 2.85 31.76 -7.59
CA LYS A 61 2.19 30.88 -6.62
C LYS A 61 2.35 29.43 -7.01
N LEU A 62 2.48 28.57 -6.00
CA LEU A 62 2.33 27.13 -6.13
C LEU A 62 1.03 26.70 -5.46
N ILE A 63 0.03 26.34 -6.26
CA ILE A 63 -1.29 25.92 -5.80
C ILE A 63 -1.40 24.41 -5.93
N ILE A 64 -1.66 23.73 -4.83
CA ILE A 64 -1.87 22.29 -4.77
C ILE A 64 -3.37 22.06 -4.58
N LEU A 65 -4.02 21.63 -5.65
CA LEU A 65 -5.44 21.34 -5.71
C LEU A 65 -5.64 19.83 -5.58
N LYS A 66 -6.19 19.40 -4.45
CA LYS A 66 -6.45 17.98 -4.15
C LYS A 66 -7.89 17.58 -4.43
N ASN A 67 -8.10 16.30 -4.72
CA ASN A 67 -9.41 15.64 -4.65
C ASN A 67 -10.47 16.26 -5.58
N VAL A 68 -10.07 16.75 -6.76
CA VAL A 68 -10.96 17.35 -7.76
C VAL A 68 -11.96 16.34 -8.30
N PHE A 69 -11.53 15.08 -8.41
CA PHE A 69 -12.41 13.99 -8.83
C PHE A 69 -13.44 13.60 -7.77
N LEU A 70 -13.20 13.96 -6.51
CA LEU A 70 -14.08 13.73 -5.37
C LEU A 70 -14.84 14.98 -4.93
N ALA A 71 -14.78 16.07 -5.71
CA ALA A 71 -15.51 17.29 -5.41
C ALA A 71 -17.02 17.03 -5.30
N LYS A 72 -17.69 17.76 -4.39
CA LYS A 72 -19.13 17.59 -4.11
C LYS A 72 -20.04 17.76 -5.32
N SER A 73 -19.57 18.48 -6.35
CA SER A 73 -20.32 18.73 -7.57
C SER A 73 -19.43 18.68 -8.80
N VAL A 74 -19.95 18.08 -9.87
CA VAL A 74 -19.33 18.05 -11.20
C VAL A 74 -19.10 19.47 -11.76
N LYS A 75 -19.86 20.47 -11.28
CA LYS A 75 -19.70 21.88 -11.67
C LYS A 75 -18.26 22.37 -11.49
N PHE A 76 -17.56 21.92 -10.45
CA PHE A 76 -16.15 22.30 -10.25
C PHE A 76 -15.29 21.89 -11.45
N GLN A 77 -15.45 20.64 -11.91
CA GLN A 77 -14.71 20.07 -13.02
C GLN A 77 -15.05 20.78 -14.34
N GLU A 78 -16.33 21.07 -14.57
CA GLU A 78 -16.80 21.78 -15.76
C GLU A 78 -16.25 23.21 -15.83
N GLU A 79 -16.35 23.97 -14.74
CA GLU A 79 -15.81 25.33 -14.65
C GLU A 79 -14.29 25.36 -14.77
N PHE A 80 -13.60 24.36 -14.18
CA PHE A 80 -12.15 24.22 -14.35
C PHE A 80 -11.75 24.02 -15.81
N LEU A 81 -12.45 23.15 -16.55
CA LEU A 81 -12.18 22.96 -17.98
C LEU A 81 -12.48 24.21 -18.81
N ALA A 82 -13.57 24.92 -18.49
CA ALA A 82 -13.94 26.15 -19.17
C ALA A 82 -12.86 27.23 -19.03
N ASN A 83 -12.22 27.32 -17.85
CA ASN A 83 -11.18 28.31 -17.55
C ASN A 83 -9.75 27.78 -17.75
N LEU A 84 -9.58 26.56 -18.28
CA LEU A 84 -8.26 25.90 -18.36
C LEU A 84 -7.23 26.68 -19.18
N LYS A 85 -7.66 27.33 -20.28
CA LYS A 85 -6.77 28.15 -21.12
C LYS A 85 -6.25 29.35 -20.32
N THR A 86 -7.16 30.09 -19.69
CA THR A 86 -6.83 31.23 -18.85
C THR A 86 -5.89 30.85 -17.71
N ILE A 87 -6.16 29.75 -16.99
CA ILE A 87 -5.30 29.29 -15.88
C ILE A 87 -3.89 28.91 -16.37
N LYS A 88 -3.74 28.39 -17.59
CA LYS A 88 -2.42 28.04 -18.15
C LYS A 88 -1.59 29.25 -18.52
N GLU A 89 -2.22 30.32 -18.99
CA GLU A 89 -1.57 31.58 -19.37
C GLU A 89 -1.07 32.36 -18.14
N LEU A 90 -1.61 32.05 -16.95
CA LEU A 90 -1.09 32.57 -15.70
C LEU A 90 0.33 32.06 -15.41
N LYS A 91 1.12 32.93 -14.78
CA LYS A 91 2.50 32.63 -14.35
C LYS A 91 2.56 31.61 -13.22
N ASP A 92 1.44 31.37 -12.53
CA ASP A 92 1.33 30.45 -11.39
C ASP A 92 1.44 28.98 -11.80
N ILE A 93 1.78 28.15 -10.83
CA ILE A 93 1.89 26.69 -10.97
C ILE A 93 0.72 26.06 -10.22
N VAL A 94 -0.06 25.24 -10.93
CA VAL A 94 -1.15 24.45 -10.36
C VAL A 94 -0.77 22.97 -10.42
N ILE A 95 -0.82 22.28 -9.28
CA ILE A 95 -0.70 20.83 -9.21
C ILE A 95 -2.06 20.28 -8.83
N ILE A 96 -2.69 19.58 -9.76
CA ILE A 96 -3.84 18.71 -9.48
C ILE A 96 -3.26 17.41 -8.93
N TYR A 97 -3.65 17.05 -7.70
CA TYR A 97 -3.11 15.89 -6.98
C TYR A 97 -4.22 14.95 -6.52
N GLU A 98 -4.16 13.71 -6.98
CA GLU A 98 -5.04 12.62 -6.58
C GLU A 98 -4.16 11.47 -6.07
N ASP A 99 -4.37 11.01 -4.84
CA ASP A 99 -3.58 9.95 -4.20
C ASP A 99 -4.18 8.55 -4.36
N ASP A 100 -5.14 8.42 -5.28
CA ASP A 100 -5.81 7.16 -5.63
C ASP A 100 -6.05 7.06 -7.15
N ALA A 101 -6.59 5.93 -7.59
CA ALA A 101 -7.07 5.72 -8.94
C ALA A 101 -8.23 6.69 -9.27
N VAL A 102 -8.19 7.23 -10.49
CA VAL A 102 -9.20 8.17 -11.01
C VAL A 102 -10.01 7.52 -12.13
N ASP A 103 -11.30 7.85 -12.25
CA ASP A 103 -12.13 7.34 -13.35
C ASP A 103 -11.70 7.96 -14.69
N GLN A 104 -10.95 7.18 -15.46
CA GLN A 104 -10.38 7.59 -16.75
C GLN A 104 -11.42 7.77 -17.86
N ARG A 105 -12.68 7.35 -17.64
CA ARG A 105 -13.77 7.48 -18.63
C ARG A 105 -14.36 8.88 -18.65
N THR A 106 -14.19 9.64 -17.57
CA THR A 106 -14.76 10.98 -17.40
C THR A 106 -14.24 11.97 -18.44
N LYS A 107 -15.09 12.93 -18.83
CA LYS A 107 -14.69 14.02 -19.73
C LYS A 107 -13.53 14.83 -19.12
N PHE A 108 -13.58 15.07 -17.81
CA PHE A 108 -12.55 15.79 -17.07
C PHE A 108 -11.17 15.15 -17.21
N PHE A 109 -11.05 13.85 -16.95
CA PHE A 109 -9.80 13.12 -17.11
C PHE A 109 -9.25 13.20 -18.54
N LYS A 110 -10.10 12.92 -19.54
CA LYS A 110 -9.69 12.92 -20.96
C LYS A 110 -9.19 14.29 -21.40
N GLU A 111 -9.82 15.36 -20.95
CA GLU A 111 -9.40 16.73 -21.28
C GLU A 111 -8.12 17.13 -20.55
N LEU A 112 -7.94 16.77 -19.27
CA LEU A 112 -6.67 16.97 -18.55
C LEU A 112 -5.54 16.23 -19.24
N LYS A 113 -5.69 14.93 -19.54
CA LYS A 113 -4.65 14.11 -20.18
C LYS A 113 -4.16 14.67 -21.51
N LYS A 114 -5.04 15.33 -22.27
CA LYS A 114 -4.69 15.99 -23.54
C LYS A 114 -4.03 17.34 -23.37
N LYS A 115 -4.45 18.10 -22.34
CA LYS A 115 -4.15 19.54 -22.25
C LYS A 115 -3.08 19.84 -21.20
N VAL A 116 -2.88 19.05 -20.16
CA VAL A 116 -1.92 19.37 -19.09
C VAL A 116 -0.81 18.32 -18.99
N LYS A 117 0.26 18.62 -18.24
CA LYS A 117 1.36 17.67 -18.02
C LYS A 117 0.92 16.64 -16.99
N CYS A 118 0.78 15.39 -17.40
CA CYS A 118 0.30 14.32 -16.52
C CYS A 118 1.42 13.35 -16.14
N GLN A 119 1.35 12.83 -14.91
CA GLN A 119 2.18 11.72 -14.45
C GLN A 119 1.33 10.75 -13.65
N GLU A 120 1.25 9.51 -14.12
CA GLU A 120 0.52 8.41 -13.49
C GLU A 120 1.44 7.59 -12.58
N PHE A 121 0.94 7.25 -11.40
CA PHE A 121 1.64 6.49 -10.38
C PHE A 121 0.92 5.16 -10.13
N GLU A 122 1.19 4.18 -10.97
CA GLU A 122 0.71 2.81 -10.77
C GLU A 122 1.49 2.10 -9.66
N VAL A 123 0.81 1.17 -8.97
CA VAL A 123 1.43 0.32 -7.95
C VAL A 123 2.58 -0.47 -8.56
N LEU A 124 3.74 -0.43 -7.90
CA LEU A 124 4.91 -1.18 -8.34
C LEU A 124 4.65 -2.69 -8.27
N GLN A 125 5.03 -3.38 -9.34
CA GLN A 125 5.13 -4.84 -9.35
C GLN A 125 6.28 -5.30 -8.44
N PRO A 126 6.24 -6.49 -7.82
CA PRO A 126 7.21 -6.93 -6.81
C PRO A 126 8.68 -6.82 -7.23
N ALA A 127 8.97 -7.18 -8.49
CA ALA A 127 10.32 -7.07 -9.03
C ALA A 127 10.81 -5.61 -9.10
N MET A 128 9.90 -4.67 -9.35
CA MET A 128 10.19 -3.23 -9.36
C MET A 128 10.32 -2.68 -7.94
N VAL A 129 9.61 -3.23 -6.96
CA VAL A 129 9.74 -2.86 -5.54
C VAL A 129 11.13 -3.23 -5.04
N ALA A 130 11.62 -4.43 -5.35
CA ALA A 130 12.96 -4.85 -4.99
C ALA A 130 14.03 -3.89 -5.55
N LYS A 131 13.86 -3.42 -6.79
CA LYS A 131 14.73 -2.39 -7.41
C LYS A 131 14.57 -1.02 -6.73
N TRP A 132 13.35 -0.65 -6.38
CA TRP A 132 13.06 0.60 -5.69
C TRP A 132 13.72 0.65 -4.30
N ILE A 133 13.70 -0.45 -3.54
CA ILE A 133 14.38 -0.52 -2.23
C ILE A 133 15.89 -0.25 -2.39
N PHE A 134 16.55 -0.90 -3.37
CA PHE A 134 17.96 -0.62 -3.67
C PHE A 134 18.22 0.86 -3.97
N ALA A 135 17.35 1.48 -4.78
CA ALA A 135 17.48 2.89 -5.13
C ALA A 135 17.28 3.80 -3.91
N GLU A 136 16.32 3.50 -3.04
CA GLU A 136 16.07 4.29 -1.82
C GLU A 136 17.22 4.22 -0.80
N PHE A 137 17.84 3.05 -0.62
CA PHE A 137 19.08 2.96 0.17
C PHE A 137 20.21 3.78 -0.46
N GLY A 138 20.37 3.69 -1.80
CA GLY A 138 21.35 4.47 -2.54
C GLY A 138 21.14 5.98 -2.38
N ASN A 139 19.90 6.46 -2.42
CA ASN A 139 19.53 7.86 -2.18
C ASN A 139 19.89 8.34 -0.77
N LYS A 140 20.02 7.41 0.19
CA LYS A 140 20.46 7.67 1.57
C LYS A 140 21.96 7.47 1.78
N GLY A 141 22.71 7.16 0.73
CA GLY A 141 24.15 6.94 0.79
C GLY A 141 24.56 5.60 1.41
N ILE A 142 23.64 4.64 1.53
CA ILE A 142 23.88 3.32 2.15
C ILE A 142 23.62 2.22 1.13
N LYS A 143 24.29 1.08 1.28
CA LYS A 143 24.07 -0.10 0.44
C LYS A 143 23.33 -1.17 1.24
N ILE A 144 22.64 -2.06 0.53
CA ILE A 144 21.99 -3.25 1.09
C ILE A 144 22.41 -4.48 0.29
N ASN A 145 22.61 -5.62 0.95
CA ASN A 145 22.87 -6.88 0.24
C ASN A 145 21.59 -7.43 -0.42
N ALA A 146 21.75 -8.27 -1.44
CA ALA A 146 20.61 -8.79 -2.20
C ALA A 146 19.68 -9.69 -1.39
N ASP A 147 20.24 -10.51 -0.49
CA ASP A 147 19.52 -11.36 0.46
C ASP A 147 18.78 -10.53 1.52
N ALA A 148 19.42 -9.48 2.07
CA ALA A 148 18.81 -8.54 3.00
C ALA A 148 17.64 -7.78 2.33
N ASN A 149 17.80 -7.37 1.08
CA ASN A 149 16.76 -6.72 0.29
C ASN A 149 15.55 -7.64 0.08
N ALA A 150 15.81 -8.90 -0.28
CA ALA A 150 14.76 -9.90 -0.43
C ALA A 150 14.03 -10.17 0.89
N LEU A 151 14.77 -10.25 2.00
CA LEU A 151 14.20 -10.44 3.33
C LEU A 151 13.34 -9.24 3.76
N LEU A 152 13.83 -8.02 3.58
CA LEU A 152 13.08 -6.80 3.87
C LEU A 152 11.77 -6.73 3.09
N LEU A 153 11.79 -7.04 1.79
CA LEU A 153 10.59 -7.13 0.97
C LEU A 153 9.61 -8.21 1.49
N SER A 154 10.14 -9.35 1.94
CA SER A 154 9.31 -10.42 2.51
C SER A 154 8.66 -10.02 3.84
N PHE A 155 9.35 -9.21 4.64
CA PHE A 155 8.87 -8.76 5.94
C PHE A 155 7.89 -7.59 5.80
N ALA A 156 8.20 -6.58 5.00
CA ALA A 156 7.37 -5.38 4.89
C ALA A 156 6.27 -5.48 3.81
N GLY A 157 6.37 -6.44 2.89
CA GLY A 157 5.46 -6.59 1.76
C GLY A 157 5.60 -5.47 0.73
N ASN A 158 4.58 -5.27 -0.11
CA ASN A 158 4.56 -4.24 -1.16
C ASN A 158 4.10 -2.85 -0.67
N ASN A 159 4.08 -2.62 0.65
CA ASN A 159 3.66 -1.33 1.20
C ASN A 159 4.85 -0.37 1.20
N LEU A 160 4.94 0.51 0.20
CA LEU A 160 6.04 1.47 0.06
C LEU A 160 6.14 2.45 1.24
N TRP A 161 5.04 2.80 1.90
CA TRP A 161 5.06 3.62 3.12
C TRP A 161 5.78 2.91 4.26
N ARG A 162 5.43 1.64 4.51
CA ARG A 162 6.12 0.82 5.50
C ARG A 162 7.58 0.62 5.13
N LEU A 163 7.85 0.22 3.89
CA LEU A 163 9.23 0.02 3.42
C LEU A 163 10.07 1.28 3.59
N SER A 164 9.55 2.46 3.25
CA SER A 164 10.27 3.73 3.44
C SER A 164 10.64 3.96 4.92
N ASN A 165 9.72 3.69 5.84
CA ASN A 165 9.98 3.80 7.28
C ASN A 165 11.05 2.80 7.75
N GLU A 166 10.97 1.55 7.30
CA GLU A 166 11.97 0.53 7.62
C GLU A 166 13.35 0.89 7.04
N ILE A 167 13.40 1.37 5.79
CA ILE A 167 14.62 1.86 5.14
C ILE A 167 15.21 3.04 5.91
N ASN A 168 14.39 4.01 6.33
CA ASN A 168 14.83 5.13 7.15
C ASN A 168 15.43 4.66 8.48
N LYS A 169 14.79 3.71 9.15
CA LYS A 169 15.25 3.14 10.41
C LYS A 169 16.60 2.43 10.23
N LEU A 170 16.70 1.56 9.24
CA LEU A 170 17.93 0.81 8.92
C LEU A 170 19.08 1.76 8.53
N ALA A 171 18.79 2.77 7.70
CA ALA A 171 19.76 3.77 7.30
C ALA A 171 20.29 4.59 8.49
N ASN A 172 19.42 4.94 9.43
CA ASN A 172 19.82 5.67 10.63
C ASN A 172 20.60 4.81 11.63
N TYR A 173 20.27 3.52 11.72
CA TYR A 173 20.99 2.56 12.55
C TYR A 173 22.42 2.33 12.04
N LYS A 174 22.58 2.10 10.74
CA LYS A 174 23.86 1.77 10.12
C LYS A 174 24.32 2.88 9.19
N LYS A 175 24.79 3.99 9.78
CA LYS A 175 25.20 5.20 9.05
C LYS A 175 26.28 4.96 7.99
N ASN A 176 27.16 3.99 8.22
CA ASN A 176 28.22 3.58 7.29
C ASN A 176 28.20 2.07 7.10
N GLY A 177 28.32 1.60 5.85
CA GLY A 177 28.46 0.19 5.51
C GLY A 177 27.32 -0.37 4.66
N ILE A 178 27.11 -1.68 4.77
CA ILE A 178 26.11 -2.43 4.00
C ILE A 178 25.11 -3.06 4.97
N ILE A 179 23.81 -2.84 4.72
CA ILE A 179 22.73 -3.51 5.44
C ILE A 179 22.75 -5.00 5.09
N THR A 180 22.88 -5.83 6.12
CA THR A 180 22.93 -7.30 6.01
C THR A 180 21.62 -7.93 6.44
N LYS A 181 21.50 -9.25 6.27
CA LYS A 181 20.30 -10.00 6.66
C LYS A 181 20.05 -9.92 8.17
N GLU A 182 21.11 -9.97 8.96
CA GLU A 182 21.08 -9.90 10.42
C GLU A 182 20.54 -8.55 10.90
N ASP A 183 20.87 -7.45 10.20
CA ASP A 183 20.32 -6.12 10.51
C ASP A 183 18.78 -6.08 10.31
N ILE A 184 18.28 -6.76 9.27
CA ILE A 184 16.84 -6.87 9.01
C ILE A 184 16.16 -7.71 10.10
N GLU A 185 16.72 -8.87 10.43
CA GLU A 185 16.17 -9.77 11.46
C GLU A 185 16.13 -9.11 12.84
N LEU A 186 17.11 -8.26 13.15
CA LEU A 186 17.18 -7.53 14.42
C LEU A 186 16.17 -6.38 14.51
N LEU A 187 15.99 -5.61 13.42
CA LEU A 187 15.30 -4.31 13.49
C LEU A 187 13.92 -4.29 12.84
N VAL A 188 13.62 -5.20 11.92
CA VAL A 188 12.39 -5.17 11.13
C VAL A 188 11.46 -6.27 11.62
N LYS A 189 10.33 -5.87 12.21
CA LYS A 189 9.26 -6.82 12.53
C LYS A 189 8.63 -7.28 11.21
N PRO A 190 8.51 -8.60 10.96
CA PRO A 190 7.77 -9.09 9.80
C PRO A 190 6.31 -8.61 9.84
N ASN A 191 5.67 -8.50 8.68
CA ASN A 191 4.24 -8.26 8.64
C ASN A 191 3.52 -9.48 9.21
N ILE A 192 2.41 -9.23 9.91
CA ILE A 192 1.57 -10.29 10.47
C ILE A 192 1.19 -11.29 9.38
N GLU A 193 0.93 -10.84 8.16
CA GLU A 193 0.67 -11.70 6.99
C GLU A 193 1.84 -12.63 6.59
N SER A 194 3.10 -12.21 6.77
CA SER A 194 4.25 -13.05 6.46
C SER A 194 4.55 -14.03 7.59
N ASP A 195 4.33 -13.63 8.85
CA ASP A 195 4.55 -14.50 10.00
C ASP A 195 3.40 -15.52 10.15
N ILE A 196 2.15 -15.15 9.87
CA ILE A 196 1.04 -16.10 9.89
C ILE A 196 1.24 -17.21 8.85
N PHE A 197 1.90 -16.92 7.72
CA PHE A 197 2.23 -17.94 6.74
C PHE A 197 3.12 -19.05 7.31
N LYS A 198 4.03 -18.72 8.24
CA LYS A 198 4.84 -19.72 8.95
C LYS A 198 3.97 -20.57 9.87
N THR A 199 2.98 -19.97 10.54
CA THR A 199 2.00 -20.71 11.33
C THR A 199 1.21 -21.69 10.46
N ILE A 200 0.76 -21.27 9.27
CA ILE A 200 0.07 -22.16 8.32
C ILE A 200 1.01 -23.24 7.78
N ASP A 201 2.28 -22.94 7.51
CA ASP A 201 3.28 -23.91 7.06
C ASP A 201 3.56 -24.99 8.14
N ALA A 202 3.65 -24.58 9.41
CA ALA A 202 3.77 -25.50 10.53
C ALA A 202 2.52 -26.39 10.68
N LEU A 203 1.31 -25.83 10.51
CA LEU A 203 0.06 -26.60 10.46
C LEU A 203 0.05 -27.60 9.30
N ALA A 204 0.46 -27.16 8.10
CA ALA A 204 0.54 -28.01 6.91
C ALA A 204 1.52 -29.17 7.08
N SER A 205 2.61 -28.93 7.81
CA SER A 205 3.63 -29.93 8.16
C SER A 205 3.23 -30.79 9.36
N LYS A 206 2.01 -30.63 9.90
CA LYS A 206 1.49 -31.29 11.11
C LYS A 206 2.36 -31.07 12.37
N ASN A 207 3.16 -30.01 12.38
CA ASN A 207 3.99 -29.64 13.52
C ASN A 207 3.20 -28.75 14.49
N LYS A 208 2.27 -29.36 15.22
CA LYS A 208 1.36 -28.67 16.16
C LYS A 208 2.11 -27.84 17.20
N LYS A 209 3.24 -28.35 17.70
CA LYS A 209 4.06 -27.67 18.71
C LYS A 209 4.61 -26.35 18.18
N GLU A 210 5.12 -26.36 16.95
CA GLU A 210 5.62 -25.15 16.30
C GLU A 210 4.49 -24.20 15.92
N ALA A 211 3.37 -24.71 15.42
CA ALA A 211 2.19 -23.89 15.11
C ALA A 211 1.65 -23.15 16.34
N LEU A 212 1.50 -23.83 17.49
CA LEU A 212 1.10 -23.21 18.75
C LEU A 212 2.13 -22.18 19.23
N ALA A 213 3.42 -22.50 19.18
CA ALA A 213 4.47 -21.57 19.58
C ALA A 213 4.46 -20.29 18.72
N LEU A 214 4.24 -20.42 17.40
CA LEU A 214 4.11 -19.29 16.49
C LEU A 214 2.84 -18.48 16.74
N LEU A 215 1.72 -19.15 17.05
CA LEU A 215 0.47 -18.50 17.41
C LEU A 215 0.63 -17.66 18.70
N HIS A 216 1.12 -18.24 19.79
CA HIS A 216 1.32 -17.49 21.04
C HIS A 216 2.34 -16.37 20.88
N LYS A 217 3.38 -16.55 20.05
CA LYS A 217 4.31 -15.46 19.72
C LYS A 217 3.59 -14.25 19.10
N HIS A 218 2.53 -14.44 18.30
CA HIS A 218 1.73 -13.33 17.81
C HIS A 218 0.98 -12.62 18.94
N LEU A 219 0.40 -13.37 19.87
CA LEU A 219 -0.33 -12.83 21.02
C LEU A 219 0.60 -12.06 21.98
N ASP A 220 1.77 -12.64 22.29
CA ASP A 220 2.81 -12.00 23.11
C ASP A 220 3.32 -10.70 22.48
N ASN A 221 3.33 -10.63 21.15
CA ASN A 221 3.70 -9.43 20.40
C ASN A 221 2.60 -8.35 20.37
N GLY A 222 1.46 -8.59 21.02
CA GLY A 222 0.31 -7.69 21.09
C GLY A 222 -0.52 -7.64 19.80
N ASP A 223 -0.38 -8.63 18.91
CA ASP A 223 -1.20 -8.69 17.70
C ASP A 223 -2.67 -8.98 18.08
N ASN A 224 -3.62 -8.29 17.45
CA ASN A 224 -5.04 -8.47 17.76
C ASN A 224 -5.52 -9.88 17.38
N ILE A 225 -6.10 -10.60 18.34
CA ILE A 225 -6.46 -12.01 18.16
C ILE A 225 -7.53 -12.25 17.09
N LEU A 226 -8.53 -11.38 17.00
CA LEU A 226 -9.57 -11.46 15.97
C LEU A 226 -8.98 -11.18 14.58
N TYR A 227 -8.01 -10.28 14.50
CA TYR A 227 -7.27 -10.04 13.27
C TYR A 227 -6.43 -11.26 12.87
N LEU A 228 -5.70 -11.88 13.80
CA LEU A 228 -4.96 -13.13 13.54
C LEU A 228 -5.88 -14.23 13.02
N PHE A 229 -7.02 -14.41 13.66
CA PHE A 229 -8.03 -15.37 13.23
C PHE A 229 -8.52 -15.08 11.80
N SER A 230 -8.82 -13.81 11.49
CA SER A 230 -9.22 -13.40 10.13
C SER A 230 -8.12 -13.68 9.09
N MET A 231 -6.85 -13.57 9.48
CA MET A 231 -5.71 -13.90 8.62
C MET A 231 -5.56 -15.41 8.39
N ILE A 232 -5.78 -16.23 9.41
CA ILE A 232 -5.83 -17.69 9.27
C ILE A 232 -6.95 -18.09 8.31
N ALA A 233 -8.14 -17.55 8.52
CA ALA A 233 -9.29 -17.75 7.63
C ALA A 233 -8.96 -17.37 6.18
N TYR A 234 -8.33 -16.20 5.98
CA TYR A 234 -7.88 -15.74 4.68
C TYR A 234 -6.90 -16.72 4.01
N GLN A 235 -5.91 -17.24 4.75
CA GLN A 235 -4.94 -18.19 4.19
C GLN A 235 -5.58 -19.52 3.80
N PHE A 236 -6.47 -20.07 4.63
CA PHE A 236 -7.20 -21.30 4.27
C PHE A 236 -8.14 -21.10 3.09
N ARG A 237 -8.77 -19.92 2.96
CA ARG A 237 -9.54 -19.58 1.76
C ARG A 237 -8.68 -19.58 0.50
N ASN A 238 -7.47 -19.03 0.59
CA ASN A 238 -6.52 -19.01 -0.52
C ASN A 238 -6.04 -20.43 -0.87
N LEU A 239 -5.72 -21.26 0.13
CA LEU A 239 -5.38 -22.67 -0.07
C LEU A 239 -6.50 -23.40 -0.81
N LEU A 240 -7.75 -23.24 -0.37
CA LEU A 240 -8.92 -23.85 -1.01
C LEU A 240 -9.06 -23.38 -2.47
N THR A 241 -8.97 -22.06 -2.70
CA THR A 241 -9.08 -21.45 -4.04
C THR A 241 -8.01 -21.99 -4.99
N ILE A 242 -6.75 -22.01 -4.55
CA ILE A 242 -5.62 -22.48 -5.36
C ILE A 242 -5.73 -23.99 -5.59
N LYS A 243 -6.09 -24.78 -4.57
CA LYS A 243 -6.28 -26.23 -4.70
C LYS A 243 -7.36 -26.57 -5.73
N GLU A 244 -8.50 -25.88 -5.68
CA GLU A 244 -9.58 -26.06 -6.64
C GLU A 244 -9.15 -25.76 -8.08
N LEU A 245 -8.41 -24.67 -8.31
CA LEU A 245 -7.88 -24.32 -9.63
C LEU A 245 -6.88 -25.37 -10.13
N MET A 246 -6.03 -25.89 -9.25
CA MET A 246 -5.08 -26.96 -9.57
C MET A 246 -5.80 -28.25 -9.98
N GLU A 247 -6.80 -28.70 -9.23
CA GLU A 247 -7.59 -29.90 -9.54
C GLU A 247 -8.38 -29.76 -10.85
N LYS A 248 -8.94 -28.57 -11.10
CA LYS A 248 -9.63 -28.24 -12.36
C LYS A 248 -8.67 -27.95 -13.52
N ARG A 249 -7.35 -28.02 -13.31
CA ARG A 249 -6.29 -27.68 -14.28
C ARG A 249 -6.46 -26.30 -14.94
N LYS A 250 -6.96 -25.33 -14.17
CA LYS A 250 -7.12 -23.93 -14.61
C LYS A 250 -5.89 -23.11 -14.25
N SER A 251 -5.74 -21.96 -14.91
CA SER A 251 -4.67 -21.02 -14.58
C SER A 251 -4.81 -20.49 -13.16
N LEU A 252 -3.73 -20.54 -12.39
CA LEU A 252 -3.67 -20.00 -11.03
C LEU A 252 -3.80 -18.47 -10.98
N SER A 253 -3.51 -17.79 -12.10
CA SER A 253 -3.77 -16.35 -12.25
C SER A 253 -5.26 -16.01 -12.16
N GLY A 254 -6.15 -16.97 -12.39
CA GLY A 254 -7.59 -16.82 -12.22
C GLY A 254 -8.05 -16.70 -10.76
N SER A 255 -7.15 -16.89 -9.79
CA SER A 255 -7.46 -16.71 -8.35
C SER A 255 -7.67 -15.25 -7.94
N GLY A 256 -7.22 -14.29 -8.77
CA GLY A 256 -7.18 -12.87 -8.39
C GLY A 256 -6.13 -12.56 -7.32
N LEU A 257 -5.35 -13.55 -6.88
CA LEU A 257 -4.30 -13.39 -5.89
C LEU A 257 -3.00 -12.91 -6.54
N HIS A 258 -2.21 -12.19 -5.74
CA HIS A 258 -0.91 -11.69 -6.15
C HIS A 258 0.09 -12.85 -6.39
N PRO A 259 0.99 -12.80 -7.41
CA PRO A 259 1.85 -13.93 -7.79
C PRO A 259 2.71 -14.51 -6.67
N PHE A 260 3.18 -13.67 -5.74
CA PHE A 260 3.95 -14.13 -4.57
C PHE A 260 3.10 -14.98 -3.62
N VAL A 261 1.84 -14.58 -3.39
CA VAL A 261 0.88 -15.34 -2.57
C VAL A 261 0.56 -16.65 -3.27
N VAL A 262 0.27 -16.61 -4.58
CA VAL A 262 0.05 -17.82 -5.39
C VAL A 262 1.22 -18.80 -5.23
N LYS A 263 2.46 -18.35 -5.44
CA LYS A 263 3.66 -19.19 -5.32
C LYS A 263 3.78 -19.85 -3.94
N LYS A 264 3.61 -19.05 -2.88
CA LYS A 264 3.68 -19.53 -1.49
C LYS A 264 2.55 -20.51 -1.18
N THR A 265 1.30 -20.15 -1.48
CA THR A 265 0.13 -20.99 -1.23
C THR A 265 0.17 -22.30 -2.02
N SER A 266 0.62 -22.27 -3.29
CA SER A 266 0.76 -23.48 -4.11
C SER A 266 1.73 -24.50 -3.52
N TYR A 267 2.79 -24.05 -2.83
CA TYR A 267 3.71 -24.95 -2.13
C TYR A 267 2.99 -25.72 -1.01
N LEU A 268 2.14 -25.04 -0.24
CA LEU A 268 1.38 -25.63 0.87
C LEU A 268 0.20 -26.50 0.43
N CYS A 269 -0.35 -26.28 -0.77
CA CYS A 269 -1.45 -27.09 -1.31
C CYS A 269 -1.09 -28.58 -1.47
N GLY A 270 0.19 -28.93 -1.47
CA GLY A 270 0.65 -30.33 -1.50
C GLY A 270 0.30 -31.11 -0.23
N SER A 271 0.18 -30.43 0.91
CA SER A 271 -0.02 -31.06 2.23
C SER A 271 -1.48 -31.35 2.58
N PHE A 272 -2.42 -30.81 1.80
CA PHE A 272 -3.86 -30.97 2.03
C PHE A 272 -4.57 -31.48 0.76
N ASN A 273 -5.59 -32.32 0.94
CA ASN A 273 -6.57 -32.58 -0.12
C ASN A 273 -7.73 -31.56 -0.06
N LEU A 274 -8.55 -31.52 -1.12
CA LEU A 274 -9.61 -30.51 -1.21
C LEU A 274 -10.66 -30.65 -0.09
N ASP A 275 -11.05 -31.88 0.27
CA ASP A 275 -12.07 -32.11 1.29
C ASP A 275 -11.57 -31.72 2.69
N GLN A 276 -10.30 -32.00 3.00
CA GLN A 276 -9.65 -31.50 4.22
C GLN A 276 -9.69 -29.98 4.30
N LEU A 277 -9.41 -29.28 3.20
CA LEU A 277 -9.47 -27.81 3.19
C LEU A 277 -10.90 -27.29 3.38
N LYS A 278 -11.91 -27.96 2.83
CA LYS A 278 -13.32 -27.63 3.08
C LYS A 278 -13.69 -27.83 4.55
N ASP A 279 -13.31 -28.96 5.13
CA ASP A 279 -13.59 -29.28 6.54
C ASP A 279 -12.91 -28.29 7.48
N ILE A 280 -11.65 -27.95 7.22
CA ILE A 280 -10.93 -26.92 7.99
C ILE A 280 -11.63 -25.57 7.85
N TYR A 281 -12.00 -25.17 6.63
CA TYR A 281 -12.66 -23.88 6.42
C TYR A 281 -14.05 -23.81 7.07
N GLN A 282 -14.78 -24.93 7.11
CA GLN A 282 -16.03 -25.07 7.84
C GLN A 282 -15.83 -24.90 9.35
N LYS A 283 -14.79 -25.53 9.93
CA LYS A 283 -14.43 -25.35 11.35
C LYS A 283 -14.08 -23.90 11.66
N ILE A 284 -13.34 -23.21 10.78
CA ILE A 284 -13.06 -21.78 10.94
C ILE A 284 -14.37 -20.99 11.02
N PHE A 285 -15.34 -21.27 10.15
CA PHE A 285 -16.64 -20.61 10.21
C PHE A 285 -17.38 -20.85 11.54
N GLU A 286 -17.38 -22.09 12.03
CA GLU A 286 -18.01 -22.46 13.31
C GLU A 286 -17.36 -21.72 14.48
N ILE A 287 -16.02 -21.69 14.52
CA ILE A 287 -15.27 -20.95 15.54
C ILE A 287 -15.56 -19.45 15.48
N ASP A 288 -15.59 -18.85 14.30
CA ASP A 288 -15.91 -17.42 14.14
C ASP A 288 -17.28 -17.09 14.74
N SER A 289 -18.26 -17.95 14.49
CA SER A 289 -19.61 -17.83 15.03
C SER A 289 -19.62 -17.98 16.56
N ASP A 290 -18.94 -18.97 17.10
CA ASP A 290 -18.89 -19.22 18.53
C ASP A 290 -18.15 -18.11 19.30
N ILE A 291 -17.09 -17.54 18.72
CA ILE A 291 -16.42 -16.34 19.27
C ILE A 291 -17.38 -15.15 19.28
N LYS A 292 -18.03 -14.84 18.14
CA LYS A 292 -18.92 -13.67 18.01
C LYS A 292 -20.19 -13.77 18.85
N THR A 293 -20.63 -14.99 19.15
CA THR A 293 -21.78 -15.26 20.02
C THR A 293 -21.38 -15.42 21.49
N GLY A 294 -20.09 -15.29 21.82
CA GLY A 294 -19.58 -15.34 23.19
C GLY A 294 -19.62 -16.74 23.83
N LYS A 295 -19.76 -17.80 23.04
CA LYS A 295 -19.74 -19.18 23.54
C LYS A 295 -18.35 -19.65 23.93
N ILE A 296 -17.32 -19.10 23.30
CA ILE A 296 -15.92 -19.44 23.56
C ILE A 296 -15.05 -18.18 23.47
N ASP A 297 -14.03 -18.13 24.32
CA ASP A 297 -13.00 -17.09 24.22
C ASP A 297 -12.14 -17.29 22.95
N ALA A 298 -11.75 -16.18 22.32
CA ALA A 298 -11.03 -16.21 21.04
C ALA A 298 -9.66 -16.90 21.13
N GLU A 299 -8.98 -16.79 22.27
CA GLU A 299 -7.67 -17.41 22.47
C GLU A 299 -7.81 -18.91 22.60
N LEU A 300 -8.70 -19.35 23.48
CA LEU A 300 -9.01 -20.78 23.63
C LEU A 300 -9.48 -21.41 22.31
N ALA A 301 -10.30 -20.70 21.54
CA ALA A 301 -10.82 -21.20 20.28
C ALA A 301 -9.71 -21.40 19.22
N LEU A 302 -8.75 -20.48 19.16
CA LEU A 302 -7.59 -20.60 18.27
C LEU A 302 -6.64 -21.73 18.69
N ASP A 303 -6.40 -21.90 19.99
CA ASP A 303 -5.60 -23.02 20.50
C ASP A 303 -6.23 -24.37 20.15
N LEU A 304 -7.55 -24.49 20.36
CA LEU A 304 -8.31 -25.68 19.96
C LEU A 304 -8.23 -25.91 18.46
N PHE A 305 -8.38 -24.86 17.65
CA PHE A 305 -8.27 -24.96 16.19
C PHE A 305 -6.93 -25.52 15.76
N VAL A 306 -5.82 -24.95 16.25
CA VAL A 306 -4.47 -25.40 15.93
C VAL A 306 -4.23 -26.83 16.41
N SER A 307 -4.80 -27.22 17.55
CA SER A 307 -4.65 -28.58 18.07
C SER A 307 -5.37 -29.66 17.24
N GLN A 308 -6.41 -29.29 16.49
CA GLN A 308 -7.30 -30.22 15.78
C GLN A 308 -6.93 -30.46 14.31
N ILE A 309 -6.09 -29.59 13.73
CA ILE A 309 -5.56 -29.72 12.36
C ILE A 309 -4.33 -30.62 12.38
#